data_AF-H0YMX4-F1
#
_entry.id   AF-H0YMX4-F1
#
_cell.length_a   1.000
_cell.length_b   1.000
_cell.length_c   1.000
_cell.angle_alpha   90.00
_cell.angle_beta   90.00
_cell.angle_gamma   90.00
#
_symmetry.space_group_name_H-M   'P 1'
#
loop_
_entity.id
_entity.type
_entity.pdbx_description
1 polymer ?
#
loop_
_entity_poly.entity_id
_entity_poly.type
_entity_poly.pdbx_seq_one_letter_code
_entity_poly.pdbx_strand_id
1 'polypeptide(L)'
;MLRVRCLRGGSRGAEAVHYIGSRANTYEKYWPFYQKQGGHYFPKDHLKKAVAEIEEMCNILKTEGVTVRRPDPIDWSLKYKTPDFESTGLYSAMPRDILIVVGNEIIEAPMAWRSRFFEYRAYRSIIKDYFHRGAKWTTAPKPTMADELYNQDYPIHSVEDRHKLAA
;
A
#
# COMPACT_ATOMS: atom_id res chain seq x y z
N MET A 1 21.39 0.40 0.49
CA MET A 1 20.89 0.76 1.83
C MET A 1 19.39 0.97 1.73
N LEU A 2 18.61 -0.05 2.11
CA LEU A 2 17.16 0.04 2.09
C LEU A 2 16.66 1.17 2.97
N ARG A 3 15.82 2.01 2.37
CA ARG A 3 14.97 2.96 3.06
C ARG A 3 13.56 2.42 2.87
N VAL A 4 13.11 1.49 3.72
CA VAL A 4 11.67 1.35 4.00
C VAL A 4 11.29 2.63 4.73
N ARG A 5 11.21 3.72 3.97
CA ARG A 5 10.69 4.98 4.47
C ARG A 5 9.19 4.85 4.47
N CYS A 6 8.77 4.20 5.52
CA CYS A 6 7.46 4.29 6.11
C CYS A 6 6.32 3.55 5.45
N LEU A 7 5.75 2.70 6.29
CA LEU A 7 4.33 2.56 6.44
C LEU A 7 3.80 3.91 6.99
N ARG A 8 2.76 4.50 6.39
CA ARG A 8 1.99 5.64 6.93
C ARG A 8 0.50 5.28 6.90
N GLY A 9 -0.11 5.12 8.07
CA GLY A 9 -1.50 4.70 8.15
C GLY A 9 -2.43 5.88 7.93
N GLY A 10 -2.70 6.26 6.67
CA GLY A 10 -3.71 7.28 6.33
C GLY A 10 -3.31 8.72 6.54
N SER A 11 -4.27 9.65 6.41
CA SER A 11 -4.15 11.10 6.61
C SER A 11 -4.67 11.52 8.00
N ARG A 12 -4.12 12.57 8.63
CA ARG A 12 -4.69 13.16 9.86
C ARG A 12 -6.04 13.77 9.48
N GLY A 13 -7.14 13.24 10.00
CA GLY A 13 -8.43 13.95 10.09
C GLY A 13 -9.03 14.50 8.79
N ALA A 14 -8.71 13.99 7.59
CA ALA A 14 -9.14 14.63 6.35
C ALA A 14 -10.26 13.90 5.57
N GLU A 15 -10.47 12.60 5.72
CA GLU A 15 -11.59 11.92 5.04
C GLU A 15 -12.12 10.77 5.89
N ALA A 16 -13.39 10.85 6.31
CA ALA A 16 -14.09 9.78 7.05
C ALA A 16 -13.94 8.42 6.33
N VAL A 17 -13.95 8.47 4.99
CA VAL A 17 -13.80 7.34 4.07
C VAL A 17 -12.47 6.57 4.27
N HIS A 18 -11.37 7.29 4.48
CA HIS A 18 -10.06 6.66 4.69
C HIS A 18 -10.03 5.90 6.02
N TYR A 19 -10.68 6.44 7.05
CA TYR A 19 -10.81 5.80 8.34
C TYR A 19 -11.77 4.60 8.28
N ILE A 20 -12.86 4.68 7.52
CA ILE A 20 -13.80 3.56 7.31
C ILE A 20 -13.12 2.40 6.60
N GLY A 21 -12.39 2.65 5.50
CA GLY A 21 -11.60 1.61 4.84
C GLY A 21 -10.54 1.00 5.76
N SER A 22 -9.86 1.82 6.56
CA SER A 22 -8.92 1.30 7.56
C SER A 22 -9.62 0.46 8.64
N ARG A 23 -10.78 0.87 9.16
CA ARG A 23 -11.56 0.08 10.14
C ARG A 23 -12.05 -1.23 9.56
N ALA A 24 -12.59 -1.19 8.34
CA ALA A 24 -13.09 -2.34 7.60
C ALA A 24 -12.00 -3.40 7.36
N ASN A 25 -10.71 -3.04 7.42
CA ASN A 25 -9.61 -3.94 7.12
C ASN A 25 -8.61 -4.14 8.28
N THR A 26 -8.78 -3.49 9.44
CA THR A 26 -7.85 -3.63 10.60
C THR A 26 -8.58 -4.02 11.87
N TYR A 27 -7.86 -4.61 12.84
CA TYR A 27 -8.45 -4.99 14.13
C TYR A 27 -8.80 -3.76 14.97
N GLU A 28 -9.92 -3.84 15.69
CA GLU A 28 -10.49 -2.81 16.57
C GLU A 28 -9.48 -2.29 17.59
N LYS A 29 -8.61 -3.18 18.09
CA LYS A 29 -7.49 -2.86 18.98
C LYS A 29 -6.60 -1.72 18.45
N TYR A 30 -6.47 -1.59 17.13
CA TYR A 30 -5.58 -0.61 16.49
C TYR A 30 -6.32 0.59 15.89
N TRP A 31 -7.65 0.63 15.92
CA TRP A 31 -8.40 1.78 15.40
C TRP A 31 -8.00 3.11 16.06
N PRO A 32 -7.80 3.20 17.40
CA PRO A 32 -7.33 4.44 18.03
C PRO A 32 -5.94 4.87 17.56
N PHE A 33 -5.07 3.90 17.23
CA PHE A 33 -3.77 4.19 16.66
C PHE A 33 -3.91 4.86 15.30
N TYR A 34 -4.74 4.33 14.40
CA TYR A 34 -4.96 4.94 13.07
C TYR A 34 -5.65 6.31 13.16
N GLN A 35 -6.57 6.51 14.10
CA GLN A 35 -7.17 7.84 14.32
C GLN A 35 -6.12 8.88 14.75
N LYS A 36 -5.25 8.52 15.69
CA LYS A 36 -4.26 9.45 16.26
C LYS A 36 -3.03 9.64 15.37
N GLN A 37 -2.55 8.54 14.76
CA GLN A 37 -1.32 8.50 13.96
C GLN A 37 -1.59 8.60 12.46
N GLY A 38 -2.86 8.67 12.05
CA GLY A 38 -3.28 9.13 10.73
C GLY A 38 -2.42 10.28 10.28
N GLY A 39 -1.80 10.17 9.12
CA GLY A 39 -0.92 11.20 8.61
C GLY A 39 0.41 11.28 9.37
N HIS A 40 0.93 10.20 9.93
CA HIS A 40 2.33 10.12 10.37
C HIS A 40 2.98 8.85 9.94
N TYR A 41 4.29 8.99 9.81
CA TYR A 41 5.18 7.87 9.79
C TYR A 41 4.93 6.92 10.97
N PHE A 42 4.91 5.62 10.69
CA PHE A 42 4.94 4.61 11.75
C PHE A 42 6.20 4.80 12.64
N PRO A 43 6.20 4.27 13.87
CA PRO A 43 7.31 4.44 14.80
C PRO A 43 8.66 4.09 14.18
N LYS A 44 9.56 5.08 14.11
CA LYS A 44 10.83 4.97 13.36
C LYS A 44 11.74 3.86 13.89
N ASP A 45 11.75 3.62 15.20
CA ASP A 45 12.55 2.55 15.80
C ASP A 45 12.05 1.17 15.37
N HIS A 46 10.74 1.01 15.21
CA HIS A 46 10.14 -0.21 14.70
C HIS A 46 10.48 -0.40 13.21
N LEU A 47 10.38 0.66 12.42
CA LEU A 47 10.76 0.62 11.00
C LEU A 47 12.23 0.30 10.80
N LYS A 48 13.13 0.80 11.66
CA LYS A 48 14.55 0.50 11.59
C LYS A 48 14.83 -1.00 11.79
N LYS A 49 14.09 -1.66 12.67
CA LYS A 49 14.17 -3.12 12.87
C LYS A 49 13.64 -3.88 11.64
N ALA A 50 12.47 -3.49 11.13
CA ALA A 50 11.89 -4.08 9.93
C ALA A 50 12.81 -3.92 8.69
N VAL A 51 13.49 -2.77 8.55
CA VAL A 51 14.50 -2.58 7.51
C VAL A 51 15.63 -3.61 7.64
N ALA A 52 16.14 -3.83 8.85
CA ALA A 52 17.22 -4.80 9.07
C ALA A 52 16.78 -6.23 8.73
N GLU A 53 15.58 -6.63 9.17
CA GLU A 53 14.99 -7.95 8.86
C GLU A 53 14.86 -8.17 7.34
N ILE A 54 14.35 -7.17 6.62
CA ILE A 54 14.14 -7.28 5.17
C ILE A 54 15.47 -7.23 4.39
N GLU A 55 16.47 -6.48 4.87
CA GLU A 55 17.80 -6.54 4.27
C GLU A 55 18.43 -7.91 4.42
N GLU A 56 18.27 -8.54 5.58
CA GLU A 56 18.79 -9.89 5.79
C GLU A 56 18.04 -10.93 4.96
N MET A 57 16.71 -10.83 4.87
CA MET A 57 15.93 -11.65 3.93
C MET A 57 16.43 -11.51 2.49
N CYS A 58 16.78 -10.29 2.05
CA CYS A 58 17.34 -10.06 0.72
C CYS A 58 18.73 -10.66 0.55
N ASN A 59 19.54 -10.72 1.61
CA ASN A 59 20.86 -11.37 1.58
C ASN A 59 20.70 -12.88 1.43
N ILE A 60 19.84 -13.49 2.26
CA ILE A 60 19.51 -14.92 2.19
C ILE A 60 19.04 -15.29 0.78
N LEU A 61 18.09 -14.55 0.20
CA LEU A 61 17.60 -14.81 -1.16
C LEU A 61 18.72 -14.76 -2.22
N LYS A 62 19.66 -13.80 -2.11
CA LYS A 62 20.80 -13.73 -3.04
C LYS A 62 21.78 -14.88 -2.85
N THR A 63 22.01 -15.31 -1.60
CA THR A 63 22.81 -16.50 -1.28
C THR A 63 22.20 -17.76 -1.92
N GLU A 64 20.87 -17.86 -1.94
CA GLU A 64 20.12 -18.92 -2.62
C GLU A 64 20.04 -18.73 -4.16
N GLY A 65 20.83 -17.83 -4.74
CA GLY A 65 20.89 -17.61 -6.20
C GLY A 65 19.72 -16.83 -6.80
N VAL A 66 18.82 -16.26 -5.98
CA VAL A 66 17.68 -15.47 -6.47
C VAL A 66 18.12 -14.04 -6.81
N THR A 67 17.73 -13.55 -7.99
CA THR A 67 17.93 -12.14 -8.35
C THR A 67 16.90 -11.25 -7.65
N VAL A 68 17.37 -10.38 -6.75
CA VAL A 68 16.51 -9.49 -5.96
C VAL A 68 16.42 -8.09 -6.58
N ARG A 69 15.19 -7.60 -6.82
CA ARG A 69 14.88 -6.22 -7.23
C ARG A 69 14.11 -5.50 -6.14
N ARG A 70 14.33 -4.20 -5.98
CA ARG A 70 13.73 -3.37 -4.91
C ARG A 70 13.00 -2.17 -5.52
N PRO A 71 11.83 -1.79 -4.99
CA PRO A 71 11.16 -0.57 -5.42
C PRO A 71 12.00 0.67 -5.11
N ASP A 72 11.76 1.74 -5.85
CA ASP A 72 12.40 3.03 -5.64
C ASP A 72 11.99 3.63 -4.29
N PRO A 73 12.91 4.28 -3.56
CA PRO A 73 12.55 5.01 -2.35
C PRO A 73 11.64 6.20 -2.68
N ILE A 74 10.46 6.23 -2.06
CA ILE A 74 9.49 7.33 -2.21
C ILE A 74 9.19 7.94 -0.83
N ASP A 75 8.95 9.25 -0.81
CA ASP A 75 8.35 9.92 0.33
C ASP A 75 6.82 9.75 0.28
N TRP A 76 6.31 8.80 1.07
CA TRP A 76 4.87 8.55 1.19
C TRP A 76 4.13 9.57 2.06
N SER A 77 4.84 10.53 2.66
CA SER A 77 4.20 11.59 3.44
C SER A 77 3.60 12.71 2.59
N LEU A 78 3.96 12.75 1.30
CA LEU A 78 3.44 13.72 0.36
C LEU A 78 1.91 13.59 0.26
N LYS A 79 1.23 14.73 0.44
CA LYS A 79 -0.20 14.86 0.22
C LYS A 79 -0.45 15.07 -1.27
N TYR A 80 -1.39 14.33 -1.83
CA TYR A 80 -1.80 14.43 -3.22
C TYR A 80 -3.31 14.55 -3.31
N LYS A 81 -3.76 15.21 -4.37
CA LYS A 81 -5.16 15.49 -4.64
C LYS A 81 -5.50 15.02 -6.05
N THR A 82 -6.55 14.22 -6.18
CA THR A 82 -7.26 13.97 -7.45
C THR A 82 -8.48 14.92 -7.51
N PRO A 83 -9.21 14.97 -8.63
CA PRO A 83 -10.50 15.66 -8.65
C PRO A 83 -11.50 15.12 -7.60
N ASP A 84 -11.39 13.83 -7.24
CA ASP A 84 -12.36 13.11 -6.43
C ASP A 84 -12.01 13.03 -4.93
N PHE A 85 -10.72 13.10 -4.56
CA PHE A 85 -10.29 12.96 -3.16
C PHE A 85 -8.91 13.56 -2.89
N GLU A 86 -8.55 13.71 -1.62
CA GLU A 86 -7.22 14.11 -1.17
C GLU A 86 -6.68 13.15 -0.11
N SER A 87 -5.46 12.65 -0.30
CA SER A 87 -4.86 11.68 0.62
C SER A 87 -3.34 11.85 0.73
N THR A 88 -2.75 11.03 1.59
CA THR A 88 -1.30 10.83 1.66
C THR A 88 -0.98 9.39 1.30
N GLY A 89 0.27 9.08 1.00
CA GLY A 89 0.69 7.72 0.67
C GLY A 89 0.62 6.73 1.85
N LEU A 90 0.77 5.43 1.53
CA LEU A 90 0.90 4.35 2.50
C LEU A 90 2.36 3.83 2.59
N TYR A 91 2.81 3.05 1.62
CA TYR A 91 4.16 2.46 1.53
C TYR A 91 4.38 1.75 0.18
N SER A 92 5.55 1.13 0.00
CA SER A 92 5.85 0.09 -1.01
C SER A 92 6.40 -1.20 -0.39
N ALA A 93 5.91 -1.56 0.80
CA ALA A 93 6.38 -2.72 1.55
C ALA A 93 5.89 -4.06 0.99
N MET A 94 4.71 -4.09 0.37
CA MET A 94 4.03 -5.32 -0.06
C MET A 94 3.84 -5.33 -1.59
N PRO A 95 4.87 -5.73 -2.38
CA PRO A 95 4.73 -5.82 -3.84
C PRO A 95 3.57 -6.70 -4.30
N ARG A 96 3.22 -7.71 -3.49
CA ARG A 96 2.16 -8.69 -3.80
C ARG A 96 0.77 -8.07 -3.88
N ASP A 97 0.53 -6.97 -3.17
CA ASP A 97 -0.78 -6.33 -3.13
C ASP A 97 -1.10 -5.59 -4.45
N ILE A 98 -0.06 -5.10 -5.15
CA ILE A 98 -0.20 -4.26 -6.34
C ILE A 98 0.28 -4.92 -7.62
N LEU A 99 1.18 -5.91 -7.55
CA LEU A 99 1.70 -6.61 -8.72
C LEU A 99 1.35 -8.09 -8.67
N ILE A 100 0.76 -8.57 -9.77
CA ILE A 100 0.66 -10.00 -10.08
C ILE A 100 1.37 -10.27 -11.40
N VAL A 101 1.98 -11.45 -11.50
CA VAL A 101 2.62 -11.93 -12.73
C VAL A 101 1.88 -13.18 -13.19
N VAL A 102 1.38 -13.17 -14.42
CA VAL A 102 0.69 -14.31 -15.05
C VAL A 102 1.36 -14.60 -16.39
N GLY A 103 2.04 -15.74 -16.51
CA GLY A 103 2.90 -16.03 -17.66
C GLY A 103 4.03 -15.00 -17.78
N ASN A 104 4.11 -14.32 -18.93
CA ASN A 104 5.09 -13.26 -19.20
C ASN A 104 4.51 -11.83 -19.01
N GLU A 105 3.37 -11.70 -18.33
CA GLU A 105 2.68 -10.43 -18.13
C GLU A 105 2.71 -9.97 -16.67
N ILE A 106 3.15 -8.73 -16.45
CA ILE A 106 3.07 -8.03 -15.18
C ILE A 106 1.83 -7.14 -15.21
N ILE A 107 0.93 -7.33 -14.23
CA ILE A 107 -0.34 -6.60 -14.12
C ILE A 107 -0.30 -5.73 -12.86
N GLU A 108 -0.48 -4.42 -13.03
CA GLU A 108 -0.70 -3.47 -11.93
C GLU A 108 -2.16 -3.49 -11.49
N ALA A 109 -2.41 -3.79 -10.22
CA ALA A 109 -3.74 -3.78 -9.62
C ALA A 109 -4.27 -2.34 -9.43
N PRO A 110 -5.60 -2.15 -9.49
CA PRO A 110 -6.20 -0.83 -9.35
C PRO A 110 -6.10 -0.27 -7.92
N MET A 111 -6.00 -1.16 -6.93
CA MET A 111 -6.15 -0.87 -5.49
C MET A 111 -7.55 -0.34 -5.14
N ALA A 112 -7.87 -0.34 -3.84
CA ALA A 112 -9.16 0.15 -3.33
C ALA A 112 -9.02 1.18 -2.20
N TRP A 113 -7.80 1.45 -1.73
CA TRP A 113 -7.54 2.46 -0.70
C TRP A 113 -7.00 3.73 -1.35
N ARG A 114 -7.63 4.87 -1.03
CA ARG A 114 -7.19 6.19 -1.48
C ARG A 114 -5.69 6.40 -1.25
N SER A 115 -5.16 6.02 -0.09
CA SER A 115 -3.72 6.15 0.24
C SER A 115 -2.77 5.30 -0.62
N ARG A 116 -3.28 4.29 -1.33
CA ARG A 116 -2.51 3.39 -2.21
C ARG A 116 -2.68 3.73 -3.70
N PHE A 117 -3.36 4.83 -4.02
CA PHE A 117 -3.65 5.21 -5.40
C PHE A 117 -2.37 5.29 -6.24
N PHE A 118 -1.34 6.00 -5.74
CA PHE A 118 -0.06 6.19 -6.42
C PHE A 118 1.04 5.18 -6.03
N GLU A 119 0.70 4.04 -5.41
CA GLU A 119 1.67 3.04 -4.95
C GLU A 119 2.52 2.45 -6.09
N TYR A 120 1.94 2.36 -7.29
CA TYR A 120 2.61 1.87 -8.50
C TYR A 120 3.90 2.64 -8.84
N ARG A 121 4.01 3.92 -8.44
CA ARG A 121 5.15 4.78 -8.78
C ARG A 121 6.48 4.19 -8.34
N ALA A 122 6.50 3.48 -7.21
CA ALA A 122 7.71 2.88 -6.66
C ALA A 122 8.26 1.73 -7.51
N TYR A 123 7.43 1.12 -8.36
CA TYR A 123 7.79 -0.06 -9.15
C TYR A 123 8.06 0.25 -10.62
N ARG A 124 7.79 1.48 -11.08
CA ARG A 124 7.88 1.83 -12.51
C ARG A 124 9.27 1.65 -13.10
N SER A 125 10.35 1.89 -12.35
CA SER A 125 11.71 1.65 -12.85
C SER A 125 11.97 0.17 -13.12
N ILE A 126 11.46 -0.73 -12.26
CA ILE A 126 11.57 -2.18 -12.45
C ILE A 126 10.70 -2.65 -13.62
N ILE A 127 9.44 -2.23 -13.65
CA ILE A 127 8.48 -2.67 -14.67
C ILE A 127 8.92 -2.21 -16.06
N LYS A 128 9.38 -0.95 -16.20
CA LYS A 128 9.94 -0.47 -17.46
C LYS A 128 11.13 -1.30 -17.90
N ASP A 129 12.05 -1.66 -17.01
CA ASP A 129 13.18 -2.55 -17.36
C ASP A 129 12.69 -3.91 -17.89
N TYR A 130 11.72 -4.55 -17.22
CA TYR A 130 11.15 -5.81 -17.72
C TYR A 130 10.43 -5.64 -19.07
N PHE A 131 9.70 -4.54 -19.26
CA PHE A 131 9.02 -4.23 -20.51
C PHE A 131 10.01 -4.08 -21.68
N HIS A 132 11.13 -3.35 -21.49
CA HIS A 132 12.18 -3.26 -22.51
C HIS A 132 12.84 -4.61 -22.83
N ARG A 133 12.82 -5.55 -21.88
CA ARG A 133 13.31 -6.93 -22.05
C ARG A 133 12.24 -7.92 -22.55
N GLY A 134 11.09 -7.41 -22.99
CA GLY A 134 10.05 -8.19 -23.68
C GLY A 134 8.91 -8.72 -22.80
N ALA A 135 8.84 -8.34 -21.53
CA ALA A 135 7.67 -8.65 -20.70
C ALA A 135 6.44 -7.85 -21.16
N LYS A 136 5.25 -8.45 -21.07
CA LYS A 136 3.99 -7.70 -21.23
C LYS A 136 3.71 -6.88 -19.97
N TRP A 137 3.20 -5.66 -20.14
CA TRP A 137 2.86 -4.77 -19.04
C TRP A 137 1.42 -4.28 -19.19
N THR A 138 0.60 -4.58 -18.19
CA THR A 138 -0.80 -4.19 -18.13
C THR A 138 -1.07 -3.42 -16.85
N THR A 139 -1.96 -2.43 -16.94
CA THR A 139 -2.51 -1.72 -15.79
C THR A 139 -4.01 -1.87 -15.80
N ALA A 140 -4.59 -2.46 -14.76
CA ALA A 140 -6.04 -2.51 -14.61
C ALA A 140 -6.63 -1.08 -14.52
N PRO A 141 -7.87 -0.84 -14.96
CA PRO A 141 -8.50 0.47 -14.92
C PRO A 141 -8.46 1.08 -13.52
N LYS A 142 -7.81 2.25 -13.38
CA LYS A 142 -7.69 2.92 -12.08
C LYS A 142 -9.05 3.51 -11.69
N PRO A 143 -9.63 3.16 -10.53
CA PRO A 143 -10.89 3.72 -10.09
C PRO A 143 -10.71 5.20 -9.76
N THR A 144 -11.77 6.01 -9.89
CA THR A 144 -11.77 7.41 -9.39
C THR A 144 -11.59 7.46 -7.88
N MET A 145 -12.03 6.40 -7.17
CA MET A 145 -12.10 6.34 -5.70
C MET A 145 -12.91 7.49 -5.10
N ALA A 146 -13.93 7.97 -5.83
CA ALA A 146 -14.93 8.91 -5.31
C ALA A 146 -15.74 8.26 -4.16
N ASP A 147 -16.52 9.05 -3.44
CA ASP A 147 -17.24 8.59 -2.24
C ASP A 147 -18.19 7.43 -2.53
N GLU A 148 -18.70 7.35 -3.77
CA GLU A 148 -19.60 6.31 -4.28
C GLU A 148 -18.97 4.92 -4.33
N LEU A 149 -17.63 4.82 -4.30
CA LEU A 149 -16.93 3.53 -4.23
C LEU A 149 -17.08 2.88 -2.84
N TYR A 150 -17.45 3.65 -1.81
CA TYR A 150 -17.41 3.24 -0.42
C TYR A 150 -18.78 3.36 0.24
N ASN A 151 -19.18 2.32 0.98
CA ASN A 151 -20.30 2.44 1.91
C ASN A 151 -19.85 3.23 3.15
N GLN A 152 -20.21 4.51 3.22
CA GLN A 152 -19.76 5.39 4.30
C GLN A 152 -20.29 4.96 5.68
N ASP A 153 -21.49 4.37 5.68
CA ASP A 153 -22.14 3.88 6.90
C ASP A 153 -21.89 2.38 7.11
N TYR A 154 -20.74 1.86 6.66
CA TYR A 154 -20.41 0.44 6.78
C TYR A 154 -20.49 0.00 8.25
N PRO A 155 -21.40 -0.93 8.61
CA PRO A 155 -21.78 -1.19 10.00
C PRO A 155 -20.78 -2.13 10.71
N ILE A 156 -19.51 -1.74 10.75
CA ILE A 156 -18.43 -2.50 11.39
C ILE A 156 -18.10 -1.91 12.77
N HIS A 157 -18.30 -2.71 13.83
CA HIS A 157 -17.96 -2.33 15.20
C HIS A 157 -16.90 -3.24 15.82
N SER A 158 -16.69 -4.42 15.23
CA SER A 158 -15.67 -5.40 15.60
C SER A 158 -15.15 -6.15 14.35
N VAL A 159 -14.09 -6.95 14.51
CA VAL A 159 -13.68 -7.86 13.42
C VAL A 159 -14.68 -8.99 13.21
N GLU A 160 -15.45 -9.37 14.22
CA GLU A 160 -16.51 -10.36 14.08
C GLU A 160 -17.58 -9.90 13.08
N ASP A 161 -17.95 -8.61 13.10
CA ASP A 161 -18.91 -8.04 12.15
C ASP A 161 -18.41 -8.15 10.71
N ARG A 162 -17.10 -7.99 10.48
CA ARG A 162 -16.51 -8.14 9.14
C ARG A 162 -16.74 -9.53 8.56
N HIS A 163 -16.62 -10.57 9.37
CA HIS A 163 -16.85 -11.94 8.91
C HIS A 163 -18.32 -12.18 8.56
N LYS A 164 -19.25 -11.58 9.32
CA LYS A 164 -20.69 -11.65 9.05
C LYS A 164 -21.07 -10.88 7.79
N LEU A 165 -20.46 -9.72 7.56
CA LEU A 165 -20.73 -8.85 6.41
C LEU A 165 -20.08 -9.34 5.10
N ALA A 166 -19.14 -10.28 5.17
CA ALA A 166 -18.44 -10.86 4.02
C ALA A 166 -18.98 -12.23 3.59
N ALA A 167 -19.92 -12.80 4.35
CA ALA A 167 -20.63 -14.04 4.05
C ALA A 167 -21.85 -13.77 3.17
#